data_AF-A0AAD8FEV6-F1
#
_entry.id   AF-A0AAD8FEV6-F1
#
_cell.length_a   1.000
_cell.length_b   1.000
_cell.length_c   1.000
_cell.angle_alpha   90.00
_cell.angle_beta   90.00
_cell.angle_gamma   90.00
#
_symmetry.space_group_name_H-M   'P 1'
#
loop_
_entity.id
_entity.type
_entity.pdbx_description
1 polymer ?
#
loop_
_entity_poly.entity_id
_entity_poly.type
_entity_poly.pdbx_seq_one_letter_code
_entity_poly.pdbx_strand_id
1 'polypeptide(L)'
;MADEDAIVLNFGDSLLRKSDFDLLTEPNWINDKIIAFCFEFFEREQFNHSADRIALLNPSVAELMRFASVEDLAVLLEPLHLPSKQYVFVPINDNPDPAKVGGSHWSLMVYVRSKQEFQHYDALKGSNQSVAKRFVDKLQPFVQAPRGKLKYVEMDCPQQQNSYDCGIYVIAMTEHLIKEFCECFSVPITEVVNHNIVQQKRKHIECLIQELAVADPNSDTHHLFSS
;
A
#
# COMPACT_ATOMS: atom_id res chain seq x y z
N MET A 1 4.72 31.33 16.46
CA MET A 1 3.92 30.27 17.10
C MET A 1 4.01 29.12 16.14
N ALA A 2 4.60 28.00 16.57
CA ALA A 2 4.76 26.84 15.70
C ALA A 2 3.36 26.46 15.22
N ASP A 3 3.16 26.42 13.91
CA ASP A 3 2.02 25.73 13.33
C ASP A 3 2.17 24.28 13.82
N GLU A 4 1.36 23.91 14.81
CA GLU A 4 1.33 22.53 15.32
C GLU A 4 1.02 21.62 14.13
N ASP A 5 1.61 20.43 14.08
CA ASP A 5 1.44 19.47 12.98
C ASP A 5 -0.03 19.06 12.84
N ALA A 6 -0.80 19.89 12.14
CA ALA A 6 -2.24 19.92 12.18
C ALA A 6 -2.81 18.71 11.45
N ILE A 7 -3.99 18.26 11.88
CA ILE A 7 -4.72 17.22 11.17
C ILE A 7 -5.21 17.79 9.84
N VAL A 8 -4.82 17.16 8.74
CA VAL A 8 -5.23 17.49 7.38
C VAL A 8 -6.40 16.62 6.93
N LEU A 9 -6.43 15.36 7.33
CA LEU A 9 -7.50 14.43 6.98
C LEU A 9 -7.74 13.41 8.09
N ASN A 10 -8.99 13.13 8.38
CA ASN A 10 -9.43 11.99 9.17
C ASN A 10 -10.39 11.14 8.33
N PHE A 11 -9.91 10.03 7.79
CA PHE A 11 -10.66 9.15 6.89
C PHE A 11 -10.61 7.71 7.38
N GLY A 12 -11.72 7.23 7.95
CA GLY A 12 -11.79 5.88 8.52
C GLY A 12 -10.77 5.68 9.63
N ASP A 13 -9.83 4.77 9.43
CA ASP A 13 -8.71 4.45 10.33
C ASP A 13 -7.43 5.24 9.99
N SER A 14 -7.45 6.03 8.91
CA SER A 14 -6.33 6.84 8.44
C SER A 14 -6.45 8.29 8.91
N LEU A 15 -5.48 8.71 9.72
CA LEU A 15 -5.30 10.09 10.16
C LEU A 15 -4.03 10.66 9.53
N LEU A 16 -4.17 11.67 8.66
CA LEU A 16 -3.06 12.38 8.04
C LEU A 16 -2.88 13.76 8.67
N ARG A 17 -1.64 14.09 9.01
CA ARG A 17 -1.23 15.43 9.44
C ARG A 17 -0.59 16.21 8.31
N LYS A 18 -0.31 17.49 8.57
CA LYS A 18 0.36 18.39 7.63
C LYS A 18 1.72 17.85 7.22
N SER A 19 2.49 17.33 8.16
CA SER A 19 3.77 16.69 7.91
C SER A 19 3.67 15.47 6.99
N ASP A 20 2.60 14.68 7.09
CA ASP A 20 2.33 13.57 6.17
C ASP A 20 1.99 14.11 4.78
N PHE A 21 1.05 15.05 4.70
CA PHE A 21 0.57 15.63 3.45
C PHE A 21 1.70 16.29 2.64
N ASP A 22 2.60 17.00 3.30
CA ASP A 22 3.73 17.69 2.65
C ASP A 22 4.73 16.73 1.98
N LEU A 23 4.72 15.44 2.32
CA LEU A 23 5.51 14.41 1.63
C LEU A 23 5.01 14.10 0.21
N LEU A 24 3.82 14.57 -0.16
CA LEU A 24 3.33 14.47 -1.53
C LEU A 24 4.04 15.46 -2.47
N THR A 25 4.64 16.52 -1.94
CA THR A 25 5.46 17.44 -2.72
C THR A 25 6.77 16.77 -3.15
N GLU A 26 7.06 16.78 -4.44
CA GLU A 26 8.34 16.27 -4.97
C GLU A 26 9.53 17.09 -4.42
N PRO A 27 10.71 16.47 -4.17
CA PRO A 27 11.07 15.07 -4.36
C PRO A 27 10.94 14.21 -3.09
N ASN A 28 9.94 14.47 -2.24
CA ASN A 28 9.81 13.78 -0.96
C ASN A 28 9.36 12.32 -1.12
N TRP A 29 9.82 11.50 -0.18
CA TRP A 29 9.39 10.12 -0.03
C TRP A 29 8.09 10.11 0.75
N ILE A 30 7.07 9.41 0.24
CA ILE A 30 5.87 9.18 1.03
C ILE A 30 6.13 8.19 2.15
N ASN A 31 5.40 8.33 3.24
CA ASN A 31 5.47 7.43 4.38
C ASN A 31 4.37 6.35 4.34
N ASP A 32 4.34 5.53 5.38
CA ASP A 32 3.33 4.51 5.60
C ASP A 32 1.92 5.08 5.69
N LYS A 33 1.73 6.27 6.27
CA LYS A 33 0.41 6.90 6.43
C LYS A 33 -0.27 7.20 5.10
N ILE A 34 0.46 7.72 4.12
CA ILE A 34 -0.08 7.96 2.77
C ILE A 34 -0.48 6.65 2.10
N ILE A 35 0.37 5.61 2.19
CA ILE A 35 0.06 4.29 1.59
C ILE A 35 -1.16 3.68 2.28
N ALA A 36 -1.24 3.75 3.62
CA ALA A 36 -2.36 3.29 4.42
C ALA A 36 -3.66 3.97 4.00
N PHE A 37 -3.66 5.30 3.90
CA PHE A 37 -4.80 6.09 3.45
C PHE A 37 -5.28 5.63 2.06
N CYS A 38 -4.37 5.53 1.09
CA CYS A 38 -4.75 5.12 -0.27
C CYS A 38 -5.31 3.70 -0.30
N PHE A 39 -4.74 2.76 0.48
CA PHE A 39 -5.27 1.39 0.57
C PHE A 39 -6.65 1.37 1.21
N GLU A 40 -6.87 2.15 2.27
CA GLU A 40 -8.17 2.24 2.90
C GLU A 40 -9.23 2.88 1.98
N PHE A 41 -8.85 3.94 1.25
CA PHE A 41 -9.71 4.55 0.23
C PHE A 41 -10.06 3.58 -0.90
N PHE A 42 -9.09 2.78 -1.35
CA PHE A 42 -9.31 1.73 -2.34
C PHE A 42 -10.30 0.68 -1.87
N GLU A 43 -10.20 0.18 -0.63
CA GLU A 43 -11.14 -0.82 -0.12
C GLU A 43 -12.53 -0.25 0.17
N ARG A 44 -12.62 0.95 0.74
CA ARG A 44 -13.90 1.52 1.22
C ARG A 44 -14.71 2.20 0.14
N GLU A 45 -14.05 2.87 -0.80
CA GLU A 45 -14.70 3.75 -1.78
C GLU A 45 -14.47 3.24 -3.21
N GLN A 46 -13.23 3.26 -3.68
CA GLN A 46 -12.94 3.07 -5.10
C GLN A 46 -13.25 1.64 -5.60
N PHE A 47 -12.92 0.63 -4.81
CA PHE A 47 -13.09 -0.79 -5.16
C PHE A 47 -13.94 -1.54 -4.13
N ASN A 48 -14.86 -0.84 -3.46
CA ASN A 48 -15.77 -1.45 -2.48
C ASN A 48 -16.57 -2.62 -3.08
N HIS A 49 -16.92 -2.52 -4.35
CA HIS A 49 -17.58 -3.60 -5.09
C HIS A 49 -16.74 -4.89 -5.23
N SER A 50 -15.44 -4.83 -4.93
CA SER A 50 -14.49 -5.95 -4.92
C SER A 50 -13.95 -6.28 -3.51
N ALA A 51 -14.44 -5.61 -2.47
CA ALA A 51 -13.94 -5.71 -1.09
C ALA A 51 -14.07 -7.11 -0.49
N ASP A 52 -14.98 -7.95 -0.97
CA ASP A 52 -15.11 -9.36 -0.58
C ASP A 52 -13.95 -10.22 -1.12
N ARG A 53 -13.37 -9.84 -2.27
CA ARG A 53 -12.31 -10.57 -2.96
C ARG A 53 -10.91 -10.08 -2.62
N ILE A 54 -10.73 -8.83 -2.22
CA ILE A 54 -9.43 -8.23 -1.92
C ILE A 54 -9.22 -8.00 -0.43
N ALA A 55 -7.96 -8.03 0.01
CA ALA A 55 -7.51 -7.42 1.25
C ALA A 55 -6.26 -6.59 0.98
N LEU A 56 -6.25 -5.33 1.42
CA LEU A 56 -5.12 -4.41 1.33
C LEU A 56 -4.54 -4.22 2.73
N LEU A 57 -3.39 -4.82 3.01
CA LEU A 57 -2.79 -4.72 4.34
C LEU A 57 -2.23 -3.32 4.57
N ASN A 58 -2.61 -2.72 5.70
CA ASN A 58 -1.99 -1.50 6.19
C ASN A 58 -0.46 -1.72 6.37
N PRO A 59 0.40 -0.77 5.96
CA PRO A 59 1.85 -0.93 6.10
C PRO A 59 2.33 -1.16 7.54
N SER A 60 1.70 -0.56 8.54
CA SER A 60 2.06 -0.80 9.95
C SER A 60 1.73 -2.24 10.38
N VAL A 61 0.64 -2.82 9.86
CA VAL A 61 0.30 -4.23 10.07
C VAL A 61 1.32 -5.13 9.38
N ALA A 62 1.70 -4.82 8.14
CA ALA A 62 2.73 -5.56 7.41
C ALA A 62 4.08 -5.51 8.15
N GLU A 63 4.49 -4.34 8.65
CA GLU A 63 5.71 -4.23 9.44
C GLU A 63 5.64 -5.08 10.71
N LEU A 64 4.55 -5.02 11.47
CA LEU A 64 4.34 -5.84 12.66
C LEU A 64 4.41 -7.34 12.35
N MET A 65 3.83 -7.79 11.24
CA MET A 65 3.89 -9.19 10.77
C MET A 65 5.31 -9.72 10.62
N ARG A 66 6.27 -8.88 10.23
CA ARG A 66 7.66 -9.32 10.06
C ARG A 66 8.32 -9.72 11.38
N PHE A 67 7.90 -9.13 12.50
CA PHE A 67 8.59 -9.25 13.79
C PHE A 67 7.77 -9.98 14.86
N ALA A 68 6.44 -9.96 14.78
CA ALA A 68 5.57 -10.60 15.76
C ALA A 68 5.57 -12.14 15.67
N SER A 69 5.13 -12.77 16.76
CA SER A 69 4.86 -14.21 16.85
C SER A 69 3.64 -14.59 16.01
N VAL A 70 3.46 -15.88 15.70
CA VAL A 70 2.28 -16.32 14.92
C VAL A 70 1.00 -16.15 15.72
N GLU A 71 1.09 -16.34 17.04
CA GLU A 71 0.00 -16.24 18.00
C GLU A 71 -0.54 -14.81 18.09
N ASP A 72 0.35 -13.81 18.21
CA ASP A 72 -0.06 -12.39 18.24
C ASP A 72 -0.69 -11.96 16.91
N LEU A 73 -0.14 -12.47 15.80
CA LEU A 73 -0.65 -12.16 14.47
C LEU A 73 -2.00 -12.81 14.16
N ALA A 74 -2.33 -13.94 14.78
CA ALA A 74 -3.63 -14.57 14.60
C ALA A 74 -4.77 -13.65 15.04
N VAL A 75 -4.62 -12.99 16.19
CA VAL A 75 -5.61 -12.03 16.71
C VAL A 75 -5.66 -10.77 15.85
N LEU A 76 -4.51 -10.24 15.45
CA LEU A 76 -4.43 -9.03 14.64
C LEU A 76 -5.04 -9.20 13.24
N LEU A 77 -4.82 -10.36 12.60
CA LEU A 77 -5.20 -10.60 11.21
C LEU A 77 -6.58 -11.26 11.06
N GLU A 78 -7.18 -11.75 12.14
CA GLU A 78 -8.52 -12.35 12.13
C GLU A 78 -9.59 -11.44 11.48
N PRO A 79 -9.67 -10.13 11.79
CA PRO A 79 -10.66 -9.22 11.19
C PRO A 79 -10.50 -9.05 9.67
N LEU A 80 -9.32 -9.30 9.12
CA LEU A 80 -9.05 -9.14 7.68
C LEU A 80 -9.63 -10.31 6.86
N HIS A 81 -10.03 -11.40 7.51
CA HIS A 81 -10.58 -12.60 6.87
C HIS A 81 -9.73 -13.12 5.70
N LEU A 82 -8.40 -13.03 5.82
CA LEU A 82 -7.45 -13.39 4.75
C LEU A 82 -7.68 -14.76 4.08
N PRO A 83 -8.16 -15.82 4.78
CA PRO A 83 -8.49 -17.09 4.13
C PRO A 83 -9.57 -17.03 3.04
N SER A 84 -10.51 -16.07 3.09
CA SER A 84 -11.58 -15.96 2.09
C SER A 84 -11.18 -15.12 0.87
N LYS A 85 -10.18 -14.25 1.02
CA LYS A 85 -9.76 -13.29 0.00
C LYS A 85 -9.07 -13.96 -1.17
N GLN A 86 -9.42 -13.57 -2.40
CA GLN A 86 -8.78 -14.05 -3.62
C GLN A 86 -7.42 -13.39 -3.87
N TYR A 87 -7.28 -12.14 -3.46
CA TYR A 87 -6.07 -11.35 -3.61
C TYR A 87 -5.74 -10.66 -2.29
N VAL A 88 -4.50 -10.78 -1.84
CA VAL A 88 -4.02 -10.10 -0.63
C VAL A 88 -2.80 -9.27 -0.99
N PHE A 89 -2.94 -7.95 -0.91
CA PHE A 89 -1.91 -6.99 -1.25
C PHE A 89 -1.21 -6.53 0.02
N VAL A 90 0.12 -6.51 -0.02
CA VAL A 90 0.95 -6.19 1.13
C VAL A 90 2.06 -5.24 0.69
N PRO A 91 2.12 -4.02 1.25
CA PRO A 91 3.25 -3.14 1.02
C PRO A 91 4.44 -3.66 1.84
N ILE A 92 5.57 -3.81 1.18
CA ILE A 92 6.81 -4.32 1.77
C ILE A 92 7.77 -3.15 1.91
N ASN A 93 8.28 -2.97 3.13
CA ASN A 93 9.36 -2.03 3.44
C ASN A 93 10.59 -2.80 3.92
N ASP A 94 11.79 -2.28 3.68
CA ASP A 94 13.08 -2.86 4.07
C ASP A 94 13.61 -2.44 5.44
N ASN A 95 12.84 -1.69 6.25
CA ASN A 95 13.23 -1.27 7.60
C ASN A 95 13.78 -2.47 8.41
N PRO A 96 15.03 -2.47 8.88
CA PRO A 96 15.59 -3.63 9.59
C PRO A 96 15.10 -3.77 11.04
N ASP A 97 14.59 -2.69 11.65
CA ASP A 97 14.33 -2.58 13.10
C ASP A 97 12.97 -1.92 13.38
N PRO A 98 11.97 -2.64 13.95
CA PRO A 98 10.64 -2.10 14.18
C PRO A 98 10.60 -1.06 15.30
N ALA A 99 11.66 -0.95 16.11
CA ALA A 99 11.73 0.03 17.19
C ALA A 99 12.18 1.42 16.70
N LYS A 100 12.53 1.56 15.42
CA LYS A 100 13.01 2.80 14.83
C LYS A 100 12.24 3.10 13.55
N VAL A 101 11.94 4.38 13.36
CA VAL A 101 11.51 4.88 12.06
C VAL A 101 12.67 4.65 11.07
N GLY A 102 12.40 3.97 9.97
CA GLY A 102 13.41 3.55 9.03
C GLY A 102 12.82 2.92 7.79
N GLY A 103 13.69 2.28 7.00
CA GLY A 103 13.37 1.81 5.66
C GLY A 103 13.82 2.78 4.59
N SER A 104 14.36 2.24 3.50
CA SER A 104 14.82 2.96 2.34
C SER A 104 13.98 2.72 1.08
N HIS A 105 13.13 1.69 1.07
CA HIS A 105 12.45 1.27 -0.14
C HIS A 105 11.11 0.57 0.09
N TRP A 106 10.11 0.95 -0.72
CA TRP A 106 8.81 0.30 -0.78
C TRP A 106 8.68 -0.57 -2.02
N SER A 107 8.11 -1.76 -1.85
CA SER A 107 7.68 -2.65 -2.94
C SER A 107 6.32 -3.27 -2.60
N LEU A 108 5.72 -4.00 -3.55
CA LEU A 108 4.39 -4.60 -3.38
C LEU A 108 4.48 -6.11 -3.49
N MET A 109 3.89 -6.83 -2.55
CA MET A 109 3.65 -8.27 -2.67
C MET A 109 2.15 -8.54 -2.80
N VAL A 110 1.76 -9.43 -3.70
CA VAL A 110 0.38 -9.84 -3.90
C VAL A 110 0.28 -11.36 -3.84
N TYR A 111 -0.53 -11.88 -2.91
CA TYR A 111 -0.91 -13.28 -2.93
C TYR A 111 -2.11 -13.48 -3.87
N VAL A 112 -1.95 -14.35 -4.86
CA VAL A 112 -3.01 -14.73 -5.81
C VAL A 112 -3.47 -16.15 -5.52
N ARG A 113 -4.66 -16.29 -4.91
CA ARG A 113 -5.17 -17.57 -4.42
C ARG A 113 -5.36 -18.61 -5.53
N SER A 114 -5.93 -18.23 -6.66
CA SER A 114 -6.17 -19.17 -7.76
C SER A 114 -4.90 -19.81 -8.31
N LYS A 115 -3.77 -19.08 -8.25
CA LYS A 115 -2.45 -19.53 -8.71
C LYS A 115 -1.58 -20.12 -7.60
N GLN A 116 -1.93 -19.88 -6.34
CA GLN A 116 -1.09 -20.21 -5.18
C GLN A 116 0.30 -19.55 -5.28
N GLU A 117 0.31 -18.29 -5.70
CA GLU A 117 1.51 -17.50 -5.98
C GLU A 117 1.59 -16.29 -5.06
N PHE A 118 2.76 -16.04 -4.48
CA PHE A 118 3.17 -14.73 -3.99
C PHE A 118 3.95 -14.03 -5.11
N GLN A 119 3.32 -13.01 -5.68
CA GLN A 119 3.85 -12.21 -6.77
C GLN A 119 4.44 -10.93 -6.17
N HIS A 120 5.72 -10.67 -6.42
CA HIS A 120 6.43 -9.49 -5.90
C HIS A 120 6.72 -8.51 -7.03
N TYR A 121 6.32 -7.26 -6.83
CA TYR A 121 6.46 -6.15 -7.77
C TYR A 121 7.37 -5.11 -7.13
N ASP A 122 8.55 -4.94 -7.70
CA ASP A 122 9.59 -4.06 -7.19
C ASP A 122 10.04 -3.07 -8.27
N ALA A 123 9.69 -1.79 -8.06
CA ALA A 123 10.07 -0.70 -8.97
C ALA A 123 11.58 -0.39 -8.96
N LEU A 124 12.33 -0.95 -7.99
CA LEU A 124 13.79 -1.00 -7.96
C LEU A 124 14.22 -2.47 -7.93
N LYS A 125 14.15 -3.13 -9.10
CA LYS A 125 14.25 -4.60 -9.24
C LYS A 125 15.31 -5.23 -8.35
N GLY A 126 14.84 -6.08 -7.43
CA GLY A 126 15.66 -6.90 -6.55
C GLY A 126 16.00 -6.27 -5.19
N SER A 127 15.67 -4.99 -4.96
CA SER A 127 15.96 -4.29 -3.71
C SER A 127 15.30 -4.96 -2.50
N ASN A 128 14.00 -5.24 -2.60
CA ASN A 128 13.22 -5.84 -1.51
C ASN A 128 13.05 -7.35 -1.62
N GLN A 129 13.68 -8.02 -2.60
CA GLN A 129 13.48 -9.45 -2.84
C GLN A 129 13.70 -10.31 -1.60
N SER A 130 14.78 -10.07 -0.85
CA SER A 130 15.10 -10.87 0.35
C SER A 130 14.07 -10.67 1.46
N VAL A 131 13.57 -9.44 1.61
CA VAL A 131 12.54 -9.05 2.58
C VAL A 131 11.21 -9.69 2.21
N ALA A 132 10.79 -9.58 0.94
CA ALA A 132 9.55 -10.15 0.43
C ALA A 132 9.53 -11.68 0.55
N LYS A 133 10.63 -12.37 0.19
CA LYS A 133 10.76 -13.83 0.36
C LYS A 133 10.58 -14.26 1.81
N ARG A 134 11.17 -13.54 2.77
CA ARG A 134 10.98 -13.83 4.21
C ARG A 134 9.55 -13.56 4.67
N PHE A 135 8.89 -12.56 4.08
CA PHE A 135 7.50 -12.23 4.40
C PHE A 135 6.54 -13.36 4.03
N VAL A 136 6.82 -14.09 2.95
CA VAL A 136 6.02 -15.25 2.53
C VAL A 136 5.78 -16.22 3.69
N ASP A 137 6.82 -16.55 4.46
CA ASP A 137 6.71 -17.48 5.59
C ASP A 137 5.82 -16.95 6.72
N LYS A 138 5.74 -15.63 6.88
CA LYS A 138 4.86 -14.97 7.85
C LYS A 138 3.41 -14.94 7.38
N LEU A 139 3.16 -14.68 6.10
CA LEU A 139 1.81 -14.53 5.57
C LEU A 139 1.14 -15.86 5.18
N GLN A 140 1.93 -16.84 4.72
CA GLN A 140 1.45 -18.14 4.23
C GLN A 140 0.43 -18.82 5.16
N PRO A 141 0.63 -18.88 6.49
CA PRO A 141 -0.33 -19.51 7.40
C PRO A 141 -1.70 -18.82 7.40
N PHE A 142 -1.72 -17.48 7.33
CA PHE A 142 -2.93 -16.67 7.45
C PHE A 142 -3.76 -16.65 6.17
N VAL A 143 -3.13 -16.76 5.00
CA VAL A 143 -3.85 -16.97 3.74
C VAL A 143 -4.23 -18.44 3.50
N GLN A 144 -3.81 -19.36 4.39
CA GLN A 144 -4.02 -20.80 4.30
C GLN A 144 -3.51 -21.42 2.98
N ALA A 145 -2.43 -20.88 2.42
CA ALA A 145 -1.85 -21.40 1.19
C ALA A 145 -1.17 -22.76 1.44
N PRO A 146 -1.37 -23.79 0.62
CA PRO A 146 -0.74 -25.09 0.82
C PRO A 146 0.75 -25.02 0.47
N ARG A 147 1.62 -25.22 1.46
CA ARG A 147 3.09 -25.09 1.33
C ARG A 147 3.68 -25.83 0.13
N GLY A 148 3.20 -27.04 -0.17
CA GLY A 148 3.73 -27.87 -1.26
C GLY A 148 3.38 -27.39 -2.68
N LYS A 149 2.47 -26.41 -2.83
CA LYS A 149 2.09 -25.84 -4.15
C LYS A 149 2.43 -24.37 -4.28
N LEU A 150 2.94 -23.77 -3.20
CA LEU A 150 3.18 -22.35 -3.13
C LEU A 150 4.38 -21.96 -3.99
N LYS A 151 4.24 -20.87 -4.73
CA LYS A 151 5.32 -20.28 -5.53
C LYS A 151 5.55 -18.84 -5.11
N TYR A 152 6.81 -18.42 -5.15
CA TYR A 152 7.20 -17.02 -5.11
C TYR A 152 7.68 -16.61 -6.50
N VAL A 153 7.17 -15.51 -7.02
CA VAL A 153 7.47 -15.03 -8.37
C VAL A 153 7.83 -13.55 -8.32
N GLU A 154 9.00 -13.19 -8.83
CA GLU A 154 9.32 -11.79 -9.12
C GLU A 154 8.64 -11.41 -10.42
N MET A 155 7.77 -10.41 -10.37
CA MET A 155 7.04 -9.95 -11.53
C MET A 155 7.84 -8.88 -12.24
N ASP A 156 7.86 -8.94 -13.57
CA ASP A 156 8.29 -7.79 -14.34
C ASP A 156 7.28 -6.66 -14.18
N CYS A 157 7.78 -5.49 -13.78
CA CYS A 157 6.97 -4.32 -13.51
C CYS A 157 7.72 -3.03 -13.89
N PRO A 158 7.02 -1.91 -14.05
CA PRO A 158 7.62 -0.62 -14.35
C PRO A 158 8.71 -0.26 -13.34
N GLN A 159 9.87 0.14 -13.87
CA GLN A 159 11.02 0.54 -13.05
C GLN A 159 10.99 2.05 -12.81
N GLN A 160 11.24 2.46 -11.56
CA GLN A 160 11.31 3.87 -11.21
C GLN A 160 12.50 4.55 -11.88
N GLN A 161 12.33 5.83 -12.25
CA GLN A 161 13.37 6.64 -12.89
C GLN A 161 14.00 7.67 -11.94
N ASN A 162 13.49 7.78 -10.72
CA ASN A 162 13.99 8.66 -9.66
C ASN A 162 14.23 7.86 -8.37
N SER A 163 14.57 8.54 -7.27
CA SER A 163 14.92 7.92 -5.99
C SER A 163 13.84 7.99 -4.91
N TYR A 164 12.62 8.48 -5.22
CA TYR A 164 11.64 8.86 -4.20
C TYR A 164 10.19 8.40 -4.45
N ASP A 165 9.90 7.87 -5.64
CA ASP A 165 8.53 7.46 -5.99
C ASP A 165 8.18 6.00 -5.67
N CYS A 166 9.08 5.20 -5.07
CA CYS A 166 8.83 3.77 -4.81
C CYS A 166 7.47 3.52 -4.13
N GLY A 167 7.09 4.35 -3.14
CA GLY A 167 5.78 4.27 -2.49
C GLY A 167 4.60 4.63 -3.40
N ILE A 168 4.76 5.61 -4.30
CA ILE A 168 3.71 5.95 -5.29
C ILE A 168 3.57 4.84 -6.33
N TYR A 169 4.66 4.19 -6.74
CA TYR A 169 4.61 2.98 -7.57
C TYR A 169 3.82 1.87 -6.87
N VAL A 170 4.02 1.63 -5.57
CA VAL A 170 3.21 0.65 -4.81
C VAL A 170 1.72 0.97 -4.92
N ILE A 171 1.32 2.24 -4.74
CA ILE A 171 -0.09 2.68 -4.83
C ILE A 171 -0.63 2.50 -6.25
N ALA A 172 0.09 2.98 -7.26
CA ALA A 172 -0.32 2.90 -8.67
C ALA A 172 -0.42 1.44 -9.17
N MET A 173 0.52 0.59 -8.78
CA MET A 173 0.50 -0.83 -9.13
C MET A 173 -0.66 -1.55 -8.42
N THR A 174 -0.94 -1.23 -7.15
CA THR A 174 -2.07 -1.80 -6.42
C THR A 174 -3.40 -1.46 -7.12
N GLU A 175 -3.61 -0.18 -7.44
CA GLU A 175 -4.82 0.26 -8.15
C GLU A 175 -4.99 -0.47 -9.49
N HIS A 176 -3.92 -0.56 -10.28
CA HIS A 176 -3.95 -1.22 -11.57
C HIS A 176 -4.26 -2.73 -11.45
N LEU A 177 -3.59 -3.42 -10.53
CA LEU A 177 -3.77 -4.87 -10.35
C LEU A 177 -5.16 -5.21 -9.82
N ILE A 178 -5.79 -4.36 -9.01
CA ILE A 178 -7.19 -4.55 -8.62
C ILE A 178 -8.10 -4.48 -9.85
N LYS A 179 -7.91 -3.49 -10.74
CA LYS A 179 -8.67 -3.40 -12.01
C LYS A 179 -8.43 -4.62 -12.89
N GLU A 180 -7.18 -5.07 -13.00
CA GLU A 180 -6.82 -6.26 -13.79
C GLU A 180 -7.51 -7.52 -13.25
N PHE A 181 -7.44 -7.73 -11.94
CA PHE A 181 -7.93 -8.95 -11.30
C PHE A 181 -9.44 -8.98 -11.07
N CYS A 182 -10.07 -7.82 -10.90
CA CYS A 182 -11.46 -7.72 -10.47
C CYS A 182 -12.41 -7.15 -11.53
N GLU A 183 -11.91 -6.30 -12.44
CA GLU A 183 -12.75 -5.54 -13.39
C GLU A 183 -12.52 -5.96 -14.87
N CYS A 184 -11.85 -7.09 -15.10
CA CYS A 184 -11.51 -7.60 -16.44
C CYS A 184 -10.64 -6.64 -17.27
N PHE A 185 -9.93 -5.71 -16.62
CA PHE A 185 -9.01 -4.81 -17.31
C PHE A 185 -7.81 -5.61 -17.84
N SER A 186 -7.69 -5.72 -19.16
CA SER A 186 -6.76 -6.71 -19.77
C SER A 186 -5.44 -6.10 -20.27
N VAL A 187 -5.15 -4.84 -19.92
CA VAL A 187 -3.92 -4.16 -20.35
C VAL A 187 -2.82 -4.43 -19.31
N PRO A 188 -1.64 -4.93 -19.71
CA PRO A 188 -0.56 -5.22 -18.77
C PRO A 188 -0.09 -3.99 -17.98
N ILE A 189 0.32 -4.20 -16.73
CA ILE A 189 0.83 -3.15 -15.84
C ILE A 189 2.01 -2.36 -16.44
N THR A 190 2.85 -3.02 -17.24
CA THR A 190 4.01 -2.42 -17.91
C THR A 190 3.65 -1.44 -19.02
N GLU A 191 2.43 -1.51 -19.54
CA GLU A 191 1.92 -0.58 -20.56
C GLU A 191 1.20 0.62 -19.94
N VAL A 192 0.67 0.48 -18.73
CA VAL A 192 -0.12 1.52 -18.06
C VAL A 192 0.71 2.31 -17.06
N VAL A 193 1.33 1.63 -16.09
CA VAL A 193 2.08 2.31 -15.03
C VAL A 193 3.46 2.69 -15.59
N ASN A 194 3.77 3.97 -15.54
CA ASN A 194 5.06 4.52 -15.97
C ASN A 194 5.35 5.79 -15.16
N HIS A 195 6.54 6.38 -15.33
CA HIS A 195 6.96 7.54 -14.54
C HIS A 195 5.97 8.72 -14.63
N ASN A 196 5.42 9.03 -15.80
CA ASN A 196 4.45 10.13 -15.96
C ASN A 196 3.14 9.82 -15.20
N ILE A 197 2.61 8.60 -15.36
CA ILE A 197 1.40 8.17 -14.62
C ILE A 197 1.61 8.19 -13.11
N VAL A 198 2.80 7.81 -12.63
CA VAL A 198 3.16 7.88 -11.21
C VAL A 198 3.19 9.32 -10.70
N GLN A 199 3.74 10.25 -11.49
CA GLN A 199 3.74 11.67 -11.13
C GLN A 199 2.33 12.29 -11.12
N GLN A 200 1.50 11.90 -12.09
CA GLN A 200 0.08 12.27 -12.09
C GLN A 200 -0.65 11.66 -10.89
N LYS A 201 -0.33 10.41 -10.52
CA LYS A 201 -0.92 9.73 -9.36
C LYS A 201 -0.56 10.43 -8.06
N ARG A 202 0.69 10.88 -7.88
CA ARG A 202 1.11 11.68 -6.73
C ARG A 202 0.26 12.94 -6.56
N LYS A 203 0.09 13.72 -7.63
CA LYS A 203 -0.79 14.91 -7.64
C LYS A 203 -2.25 14.56 -7.40
N HIS A 204 -2.72 13.46 -7.97
CA HIS A 204 -4.09 12.99 -7.74
C HIS A 204 -4.35 12.63 -6.27
N ILE A 205 -3.39 11.99 -5.59
CA ILE A 205 -3.49 11.68 -4.16
C ILE A 205 -3.57 12.99 -3.34
N GLU A 206 -2.74 13.98 -3.69
CA GLU A 206 -2.79 15.30 -3.07
C GLU A 206 -4.16 15.97 -3.20
N CYS A 207 -4.69 16.04 -4.44
CA CYS A 207 -6.02 16.60 -4.69
C CYS A 207 -7.12 15.81 -3.98
N LEU A 208 -7.05 14.47 -3.98
CA LEU A 208 -8.04 13.62 -3.30
C LEU A 208 -8.08 13.89 -1.80
N ILE A 209 -6.93 14.03 -1.14
CA ILE A 209 -6.87 14.36 0.29
C ILE A 209 -7.51 15.72 0.56
N GLN A 210 -7.23 16.73 -0.28
CA GLN A 210 -7.83 18.05 -0.16
C GLN A 210 -9.36 18.02 -0.35
N GLU A 211 -9.83 17.31 -1.36
CA GLU A 211 -11.26 17.14 -1.65
C GLU A 211 -12.00 16.48 -0.48
N LEU A 212 -11.45 15.39 0.06
CA LEU A 212 -12.03 14.69 1.21
C LEU A 212 -11.98 15.53 2.48
N ALA A 213 -10.90 16.28 2.71
CA ALA A 213 -10.76 17.16 3.87
C ALA A 213 -11.80 18.30 3.85
N VAL A 214 -12.11 18.85 2.67
CA VAL A 214 -13.15 19.88 2.49
C VAL A 214 -14.56 19.30 2.63
N ALA A 215 -14.75 18.05 2.21
CA ALA A 215 -16.05 17.37 2.28
C ALA A 215 -16.41 16.89 3.70
N ASP A 216 -15.44 16.76 4.61
CA ASP A 216 -15.70 16.36 5.99
C ASP A 216 -16.36 17.52 6.78
N PRO A 217 -17.62 17.39 7.22
CA PRO A 217 -18.32 18.44 7.95
C PRO A 217 -17.72 18.76 9.33
N ASN A 218 -16.80 17.94 9.86
CA ASN A 218 -16.13 18.15 11.14
C ASN A 218 -14.68 18.66 10.99
N SER A 219 -14.24 18.95 9.78
CA SER A 219 -12.87 19.30 9.44
C SER A 219 -12.69 20.82 9.43
N ASP A 220 -11.90 21.35 10.37
CA ASP A 220 -11.51 22.77 10.44
C ASP A 220 -10.42 23.13 9.38
N THR A 221 -10.35 22.45 8.23
CA THR A 221 -9.18 22.52 7.32
C THR A 221 -9.28 23.56 6.21
N HIS A 222 -10.38 24.32 6.12
CA HIS A 222 -10.59 25.30 5.03
C HIS A 222 -9.45 26.34 4.87
N HIS A 223 -8.69 26.62 5.93
CA HIS A 223 -7.57 27.56 5.91
C HIS A 223 -6.22 26.92 5.51
N LEU A 224 -6.09 25.59 5.52
CA LEU A 224 -4.82 24.88 5.28
C LEU A 224 -4.47 24.75 3.79
N PHE A 225 -5.45 24.93 2.89
CA PHE A 225 -5.27 24.75 1.44
C PHE A 225 -5.38 26.05 0.62
N SER A 226 -5.40 27.20 1.31
CA SER A 226 -5.42 28.51 0.66
C SER A 226 -3.99 29.01 0.44
N SER A 227 -3.44 28.84 -0.77
CA SER A 227 -2.24 29.56 -1.25
C SER A 227 -2.23 29.66 -2.75
#